data_AF-A0A1W9VNB2-F1
#
_entry.id   AF-A0A1W9VNB2-F1
#
_cell.length_a   1.000
_cell.length_b   1.000
_cell.length_c   1.000
_cell.angle_alpha   90.00
_cell.angle_beta   90.00
_cell.angle_gamma   90.00
#
_symmetry.space_group_name_H-M   'P 1'
#
loop_
_entity.id
_entity.type
_entity.pdbx_description
1 polymer ?
#
loop_
_entity_poly.entity_id
_entity_poly.type
_entity_poly.pdbx_seq_one_letter_code
_entity_poly.pdbx_strand_id
1 'polypeptide(L)'
;MIKKDVVNIDITVSHINNVLGVSLSSDRVVSILESLDFKVVASGNELNVTVPSYRATKDVEFDCDLIEEIGRIIGFDNIVPLSPKNETKAIRLSPAKVM
;
A
#
# COMPACT_ATOMS: atom_id res chain seq x y z
N MET A 1 -28.39 -18.82 2.22
CA MET A 1 -27.24 -18.09 2.80
C MET A 1 -26.04 -18.30 1.89
N ILE A 2 -25.67 -17.29 1.11
CA ILE A 2 -24.49 -17.37 0.23
C ILE A 2 -23.26 -17.26 1.16
N LYS A 3 -22.42 -18.30 1.22
CA LYS A 3 -21.08 -18.18 1.81
C LYS A 3 -20.33 -17.20 0.91
N LYS A 4 -20.13 -15.98 1.39
CA LYS A 4 -19.32 -14.99 0.70
C LYS A 4 -17.87 -15.36 0.96
N ASP A 5 -17.10 -15.54 -0.11
CA ASP A 5 -15.67 -15.84 0.00
C ASP A 5 -14.98 -14.76 0.82
N VAL A 6 -14.21 -15.21 1.81
CA VAL A 6 -13.46 -14.32 2.70
C VAL A 6 -12.28 -13.81 1.89
N VAL A 7 -12.21 -12.49 1.69
CA VAL A 7 -11.08 -11.85 1.02
C VAL A 7 -9.91 -11.82 1.98
N ASN A 8 -8.84 -12.53 1.61
CA ASN A 8 -7.56 -12.53 2.30
C ASN A 8 -6.51 -11.90 1.37
N ILE A 9 -5.73 -10.98 1.93
CA ILE A 9 -4.71 -10.23 1.22
C ILE A 9 -3.39 -10.47 1.93
N ASP A 10 -2.42 -11.00 1.21
CA ASP A 10 -1.05 -11.15 1.67
C ASP A 10 -0.24 -9.92 1.28
N ILE A 11 0.39 -9.28 2.25
CA ILE A 11 1.19 -8.07 2.05
C ILE A 11 2.37 -8.06 3.00
N THR A 12 3.41 -7.27 2.70
CA THR A 12 4.54 -7.09 3.61
C THR A 12 4.64 -5.66 4.11
N VAL A 13 5.12 -5.51 5.35
CA VAL A 13 5.42 -4.19 5.95
C VAL A 13 6.42 -3.42 5.08
N SER A 14 7.41 -4.13 4.53
CA SER A 14 8.38 -3.55 3.59
C SER A 14 7.74 -3.00 2.32
N HIS A 15 6.75 -3.71 1.76
CA HIS A 15 6.02 -3.22 0.58
C HIS A 15 5.22 -1.95 0.90
N ILE A 16 4.49 -1.94 2.01
CA ILE A 16 3.72 -0.78 2.50
C ILE A 16 4.63 0.44 2.66
N ASN A 17 5.75 0.27 3.37
CA ASN A 17 6.73 1.33 3.60
C ASN A 17 7.33 1.86 2.29
N ASN A 18 7.62 0.98 1.34
CA ASN A 18 8.18 1.36 0.04
C ASN A 18 7.18 2.18 -0.80
N VAL A 19 5.90 1.80 -0.82
CA VAL A 19 4.88 2.51 -1.59
C VAL A 19 4.55 3.87 -0.97
N LEU A 20 4.40 3.94 0.36
CA LEU A 20 4.08 5.19 1.05
C LEU A 20 5.30 6.10 1.24
N GLY A 21 6.52 5.58 1.12
CA GLY A 21 7.74 6.34 1.40
C GLY A 21 7.94 6.66 2.88
N VAL A 22 7.50 5.76 3.76
CA VAL A 22 7.57 5.91 5.23
C VAL A 22 8.32 4.74 5.87
N SER A 23 8.58 4.82 7.18
CA SER A 23 9.18 3.73 7.96
C SER A 23 8.32 3.41 9.19
N LEU A 24 7.30 2.59 8.97
CA LEU A 24 6.42 2.07 10.02
C LEU A 24 6.93 0.72 10.54
N SER A 25 6.82 0.49 11.85
CA SER A 25 7.03 -0.83 12.44
C SER A 25 5.87 -1.77 12.12
N SER A 26 6.13 -3.08 12.16
CA SER A 26 5.09 -4.11 11.98
C SER A 26 3.94 -3.91 12.97
N ASP A 27 4.26 -3.73 14.26
CA ASP A 27 3.26 -3.48 15.32
C ASP A 27 2.38 -2.25 15.02
N ARG A 28 2.98 -1.18 14.46
CA ARG A 28 2.22 0.02 14.11
C ARG A 28 1.25 -0.25 12.97
N VAL A 29 1.71 -0.93 11.92
CA VAL A 29 0.87 -1.32 10.78
C VAL A 29 -0.30 -2.21 11.24
N VAL A 30 0.00 -3.23 12.05
CA VAL A 30 -1.02 -4.12 12.64
C VAL A 30 -2.05 -3.31 13.44
N SER A 31 -1.59 -2.43 14.33
CA SER A 31 -2.48 -1.61 15.16
C SER A 31 -3.44 -0.72 14.34
N ILE A 32 -2.98 -0.20 13.20
CA ILE A 32 -3.78 0.64 12.31
C ILE A 32 -4.86 -0.22 11.64
N LEU A 33 -4.47 -1.34 11.05
CA LEU A 33 -5.40 -2.24 10.35
C LEU A 33 -6.44 -2.82 11.34
N GLU A 34 -6.03 -3.24 12.53
CA GLU A 34 -6.95 -3.73 13.55
C GLU A 34 -7.93 -2.66 14.04
N SER A 35 -7.49 -1.39 14.13
CA SER A 35 -8.38 -0.26 14.47
C SER A 35 -9.47 0.02 13.40
N LEU A 36 -9.29 -0.53 12.20
CA LEU A 36 -10.21 -0.45 11.07
C LEU A 36 -10.99 -1.77 10.85
N ASP A 37 -11.03 -2.63 11.88
CA ASP A 37 -11.70 -3.93 11.93
C ASP A 37 -11.09 -5.04 11.04
N PHE A 38 -9.93 -4.81 10.42
CA PHE A 38 -9.21 -5.88 9.72
C PHE A 38 -8.65 -6.87 10.73
N LYS A 39 -8.73 -8.17 10.42
CA LYS A 39 -7.99 -9.18 11.20
C LYS A 39 -6.63 -9.38 10.55
N VAL A 40 -5.57 -9.31 11.35
CA VAL A 40 -4.21 -9.41 10.84
C VAL A 40 -3.48 -10.55 11.56
N VAL A 41 -2.88 -11.44 10.78
CA VAL A 41 -1.90 -12.40 11.29
C VAL A 41 -0.53 -11.95 10.80
N ALA A 42 0.32 -11.54 11.73
CA ALA A 42 1.66 -11.04 11.43
C ALA A 42 2.74 -12.10 11.74
N SER A 43 3.70 -12.23 10.84
CA SER A 43 4.91 -13.03 11.01
C SER A 43 6.12 -12.20 10.60
N GLY A 44 6.60 -11.36 11.54
CA GLY A 44 7.68 -10.41 11.27
C GLY A 44 7.29 -9.37 10.22
N ASN A 45 7.82 -9.55 8.99
CA ASN A 45 7.57 -8.65 7.85
C ASN A 45 6.32 -9.03 7.04
N GLU A 46 5.84 -10.27 7.16
CA GLU A 46 4.69 -10.78 6.42
C GLU A 46 3.39 -10.56 7.19
N LEU A 47 2.35 -10.10 6.49
CA LEU A 47 1.02 -9.87 7.02
C LEU A 47 0.00 -10.63 6.16
N ASN A 48 -0.80 -11.48 6.79
CA ASN A 48 -2.02 -12.03 6.20
C ASN A 48 -3.20 -11.25 6.77
N VAL A 49 -3.91 -10.51 5.90
CA VAL A 49 -4.97 -9.60 6.30
C VAL A 49 -6.31 -10.13 5.80
N THR A 50 -7.24 -10.37 6.73
CA THR A 50 -8.61 -10.73 6.40
C THR A 50 -9.48 -9.48 6.38
N VAL A 51 -10.12 -9.25 5.24
CA VAL A 51 -10.98 -8.07 5.01
C VAL A 51 -12.36 -8.27 5.64
N PRO A 52 -12.91 -7.25 6.36
CA PRO A 52 -14.26 -7.30 6.87
C PRO A 52 -15.28 -7.48 5.74
N SER A 53 -16.28 -8.33 5.95
CA SER A 53 -17.23 -8.73 4.90
C SER A 53 -18.02 -7.57 4.27
N TYR A 54 -18.21 -6.46 5.00
CA TYR A 54 -18.89 -5.26 4.49
C TYR A 54 -18.00 -4.39 3.59
N ARG A 55 -16.67 -4.46 3.75
CA ARG A 55 -15.69 -3.75 2.91
C ARG A 55 -15.29 -4.55 1.68
N ALA A 56 -15.23 -5.87 1.82
CA ALA A 56 -14.91 -6.82 0.74
C ALA A 56 -15.86 -6.80 -0.48
N THR A 57 -16.94 -6.01 -0.46
CA THR A 57 -17.85 -5.82 -1.62
C THR A 57 -17.79 -4.45 -2.26
N LYS A 58 -17.15 -3.49 -1.60
CA LYS A 58 -17.36 -2.08 -1.92
C LYS A 58 -16.05 -1.38 -2.25
N ASP A 59 -14.99 -1.67 -1.49
CA ASP A 59 -13.83 -0.79 -1.46
C ASP A 59 -12.48 -1.46 -1.16
N VAL A 60 -12.43 -2.73 -0.72
CA VAL A 60 -11.14 -3.40 -0.44
C VAL A 60 -11.09 -4.76 -1.12
N GLU A 61 -10.19 -4.88 -2.10
CA GLU A 61 -9.96 -6.08 -2.90
C GLU A 61 -8.47 -6.41 -3.04
N PHE A 62 -7.61 -5.39 -3.10
CA PHE A 62 -6.17 -5.55 -3.35
C PHE A 62 -5.31 -4.96 -2.23
N ASP A 63 -4.02 -5.31 -2.25
CA ASP A 63 -3.01 -4.82 -1.32
C ASP A 63 -2.87 -3.29 -1.35
N CYS A 64 -3.05 -2.66 -2.52
CA CYS A 64 -3.05 -1.22 -2.65
C CYS A 64 -4.13 -0.52 -1.80
N ASP A 65 -5.29 -1.16 -1.60
CA ASP A 65 -6.39 -0.60 -0.80
C ASP A 65 -6.02 -0.58 0.69
N LEU A 66 -5.29 -1.60 1.16
CA LEU A 66 -4.74 -1.63 2.52
C LEU A 66 -3.68 -0.55 2.71
N ILE A 67 -2.85 -0.31 1.69
CA ILE A 67 -1.83 0.74 1.72
C ILE A 67 -2.49 2.13 1.79
N GLU A 68 -3.56 2.36 1.03
CA GLU A 68 -4.33 3.60 1.09
C GLU A 68 -4.91 3.82 2.49
N GLU A 69 -5.53 2.80 3.09
CA GLU A 69 -6.10 2.90 4.43
C GLU A 69 -5.07 3.23 5.51
N ILE A 70 -3.87 2.64 5.41
CA ILE A 70 -2.75 2.98 6.29
C ILE A 70 -2.33 4.43 6.05
N GLY A 71 -2.17 4.84 4.79
CA GLY A 71 -1.88 6.23 4.38
C GLY A 71 -2.89 7.23 4.94
N ARG A 72 -4.18 6.89 4.91
CA ARG A 72 -5.29 7.70 5.41
C ARG A 72 -5.23 7.88 6.93
N ILE A 73 -4.88 6.83 7.68
CA ILE A 73 -4.78 6.88 9.14
C ILE A 73 -3.51 7.60 9.61
N ILE A 74 -2.37 7.40 8.94
CA ILE A 74 -1.17 8.19 9.27
C ILE A 74 -1.34 9.66 8.89
N GLY A 75 -2.21 9.96 7.91
CA GLY A 75 -2.42 11.29 7.35
C GLY A 75 -1.33 11.64 6.33
N PHE A 76 -1.73 11.93 5.10
CA PHE A 76 -0.80 12.23 4.01
C PHE A 76 0.12 13.42 4.30
N ASP A 77 -0.32 14.38 5.12
CA ASP A 77 0.50 15.53 5.54
C ASP A 77 1.73 15.11 6.37
N ASN A 78 1.71 13.91 6.97
CA ASN A 78 2.84 13.36 7.73
C ASN A 78 3.84 12.60 6.84
N ILE A 79 3.58 12.48 5.53
CA ILE A 79 4.50 11.86 4.58
C ILE A 79 5.40 12.94 3.99
N VAL A 80 6.72 12.78 4.16
CA VAL A 80 7.70 13.75 3.64
C VAL A 80 7.70 13.71 2.10
N PRO A 81 7.40 14.83 1.42
CA PRO A 81 7.38 14.86 -0.03
C PRO A 81 8.79 14.71 -0.58
N LEU A 82 8.97 13.77 -1.51
CA LEU A 82 10.24 13.51 -2.17
C LEU A 82 10.08 13.66 -3.69
N SER A 83 11.00 14.38 -4.33
CA SER A 83 11.04 14.45 -5.78
C SER A 83 11.53 13.11 -6.37
N PRO A 84 10.96 12.65 -7.50
CA PRO A 84 11.44 11.46 -8.20
C PRO A 84 12.91 11.61 -8.60
N LYS A 85 13.72 10.59 -8.31
CA LYS A 85 15.12 10.53 -8.72
C LYS A 85 15.21 9.84 -10.08
N ASN A 86 15.04 10.62 -11.15
CA ASN A 86 15.21 10.14 -12.51
C ASN A 86 16.54 10.62 -13.08
N GLU A 87 17.33 9.71 -13.65
CA GLU A 87 18.50 10.09 -14.42
C GLU A 87 18.07 10.78 -15.71
N THR A 88 18.58 11.99 -15.94
CA THR A 88 18.42 12.68 -17.21
C THR A 88 19.63 12.42 -18.09
N LYS A 89 19.43 11.88 -19.30
CA LYS A 89 20.48 11.76 -20.32
C LYS A 89 20.15 12.65 -21.50
N ALA A 90 21.13 13.39 -21.99
CA ALA A 90 20.99 14.17 -23.21
C ALA A 90 20.80 13.21 -24.39
N ILE A 91 19.67 13.34 -25.08
CA ILE A 91 19.38 12.58 -26.30
C ILE A 91 19.83 13.44 -27.48
N ARG A 92 20.61 12.89 -28.41
CA ARG A 92 20.83 13.55 -29.70
C ARG A 92 19.63 13.25 -30.60
N LEU A 93 19.00 14.30 -31.13
CA LEU A 93 17.97 14.14 -32.15
C LEU A 93 18.57 13.42 -33.37
N SER A 94 17.82 12.48 -33.94
CA SER A 94 18.22 11.87 -35.21
C SER A 94 18.23 12.94 -36.31
N PRO A 95 19.09 12.81 -37.34
CA PRO A 95 19.17 13.78 -38.43
C PRO A 95 17.83 14.08 -39.11
N ALA A 96 16.93 13.07 -39.17
CA ALA A 96 15.57 13.21 -39.71
C ALA A 96 14.63 14.12 -38.91
N LYS A 97 15.04 14.56 -37.72
CA LYS A 97 14.26 15.39 -36.79
C LYS A 97 14.87 16.79 -36.58
N VAL A 98 15.87 17.13 -37.41
CA VAL A 98 16.60 18.42 -37.40
C VAL A 98 16.25 19.28 -38.63
N MET A 99 15.46 18.76 -39.59
CA MET A 99 14.89 19.55 -40.70
C MET A 99 13.57 20.21 -40.31
#